data_AF-A0A8S3YDM5-F1
#
_entry.id   AF-A0A8S3YDM5-F1
#
_cell.length_a   1.000
_cell.length_b   1.000
_cell.length_c   1.000
_cell.angle_alpha   90.00
_cell.angle_beta   90.00
_cell.angle_gamma   90.00
#
_symmetry.space_group_name_H-M   'P 1'
#
loop_
_entity.id
_entity.type
_entity.pdbx_description
1 polymer ?
#
loop_
_entity_poly.entity_id
_entity_poly.type
_entity_poly.pdbx_seq_one_letter_code
_entity_poly.pdbx_strand_id
1 'polypeptide(L)'
;MKLCEVINCPIAESDIKSIRRVAKMNPSSDRPRNIIATLHSEHNRDTIISAVRRFNKANKLCPLNSSHMGLAGEKYNIYTTPISWMQGSTRRGKTMD
;
A
#
# COMPACT_ATOMS: atom_id res chain seq x y z
N MET A 1 14.97 -0.56 -3.65
CA MET A 1 13.67 -0.76 -2.98
C MET A 1 12.88 -1.95 -3.57
N LYS A 2 12.74 -3.05 -2.80
CA LYS A 2 12.15 -4.32 -3.24
C LYS A 2 10.76 -4.22 -3.90
N LEU A 3 9.87 -3.36 -3.40
CA LEU A 3 8.53 -3.20 -3.97
C LEU A 3 8.58 -2.76 -5.43
N CYS A 4 9.37 -1.74 -5.74
CA CYS A 4 9.46 -1.19 -7.10
C CYS A 4 10.12 -2.16 -8.08
N GLU A 5 11.09 -2.95 -7.61
CA GLU A 5 11.69 -4.03 -8.40
C GLU A 5 10.63 -5.08 -8.79
N VAL A 6 9.81 -5.54 -7.82
CA VAL A 6 8.77 -6.56 -8.06
C VAL A 6 7.72 -6.10 -9.06
N ILE A 7 7.28 -4.85 -8.96
CA ILE A 7 6.22 -4.30 -9.82
C ILE A 7 6.77 -3.63 -11.09
N ASN A 8 8.09 -3.73 -11.33
CA ASN A 8 8.81 -3.10 -12.44
C ASN A 8 8.47 -1.61 -12.58
N CYS A 9 8.63 -0.85 -11.50
CA CYS A 9 8.35 0.59 -11.44
C CYS A 9 9.65 1.38 -11.26
N PRO A 10 9.97 2.34 -12.15
CA PRO A 10 11.25 3.06 -12.14
C PRO A 10 11.22 4.22 -11.14
N ILE A 11 11.07 3.92 -9.85
CA ILE A 11 11.11 4.91 -8.78
C ILE A 11 12.32 4.66 -7.90
N ALA A 12 13.11 5.71 -7.71
CA ALA A 12 14.31 5.68 -6.89
C ALA A 12 13.97 5.94 -5.43
N GLU A 13 14.87 5.58 -4.53
CA GLU A 13 14.70 5.86 -3.10
C GLU A 13 14.73 7.37 -2.81
N SER A 14 15.42 8.16 -3.64
CA SER A 14 15.42 9.63 -3.60
C SER A 14 14.06 10.28 -3.90
N ASP A 15 13.12 9.54 -4.51
CA ASP A 15 11.77 10.02 -4.76
C ASP A 15 10.85 9.91 -3.53
N ILE A 16 11.32 9.24 -2.47
CA ILE A 16 10.59 8.99 -1.25
C ILE A 16 10.96 10.05 -0.21
N LYS A 17 9.96 10.84 0.20
CA LYS A 17 10.10 11.86 1.23
C LYS A 17 10.14 11.27 2.63
N SER A 18 9.26 10.31 2.92
CA SER A 18 9.20 9.66 4.25
C SER A 18 8.39 8.37 4.21
N ILE A 19 8.70 7.44 5.12
CA ILE A 19 7.93 6.20 5.34
C ILE A 19 7.59 6.10 6.83
N ARG A 20 6.32 5.84 7.14
CA ARG A 20 5.84 5.71 8.53
C ARG A 20 4.74 4.67 8.68
N ARG A 21 4.66 4.03 9.84
CA ARG A 21 3.56 3.12 10.19
C ARG A 21 2.41 3.90 10.83
N VAL A 22 1.18 3.49 10.55
CA VAL A 22 -0.02 4.01 11.21
C VAL A 22 -0.37 3.13 12.40
N ALA A 23 -0.77 3.75 13.51
CA ALA A 23 -1.32 3.01 14.64
C ALA A 23 -2.55 2.20 14.19
N LYS A 24 -2.74 1.02 14.79
CA LYS A 24 -3.98 0.26 14.56
C LYS A 24 -5.10 0.97 15.31
N MET A 25 -6.29 1.00 14.71
CA MET A 25 -7.49 1.41 15.42
C MET A 25 -7.80 0.44 16.57
N ASN A 26 -7.69 -0.87 16.31
CA ASN A 26 -7.72 -1.90 17.32
C ASN A 26 -6.30 -2.48 17.57
N PRO A 27 -5.68 -2.23 18.74
CA PRO A 27 -4.35 -2.75 19.07
C PRO A 27 -4.26 -4.28 19.11
N SER A 28 -5.35 -4.99 19.42
CA SER A 28 -5.35 -6.45 19.57
C SER A 28 -5.44 -7.23 18.26
N SER A 29 -5.67 -6.56 17.13
CA SER A 29 -5.78 -7.24 15.82
C SER A 29 -4.42 -7.77 15.36
N ASP A 30 -4.37 -9.01 14.87
CA ASP A 30 -3.15 -9.61 14.30
C ASP A 30 -2.75 -9.03 12.94
N ARG A 31 -3.68 -8.33 12.27
CA ARG A 31 -3.41 -7.71 10.95
C ARG A 31 -2.19 -6.78 11.03
N PRO A 32 -1.22 -6.88 10.09
CA PRO A 32 -0.07 -5.97 10.06
C PRO A 32 -0.46 -4.49 10.00
N ARG A 33 0.35 -3.62 10.63
CA ARG A 33 0.13 -2.16 10.60
C ARG A 33 0.26 -1.62 9.17
N ASN A 34 -0.65 -0.71 8.79
CA ASN A 34 -0.56 0.00 7.53
C ASN A 34 0.72 0.87 7.49
N ILE A 35 1.30 1.00 6.30
CA ILE A 35 2.46 1.85 6.03
C ILE A 35 2.01 3.00 5.11
N ILE A 36 2.41 4.22 5.45
CA ILE A 36 2.26 5.40 4.60
C ILE A 36 3.64 5.77 4.07
N ALA A 37 3.77 5.78 2.74
CA ALA A 37 4.90 6.36 2.04
C ALA A 37 4.47 7.71 1.45
N THR A 38 5.24 8.75 1.74
CA THR A 38 5.09 10.08 1.15
C THR A 38 6.15 10.22 0.06
N LEU A 39 5.73 10.61 -1.14
CA LEU A 39 6.59 10.79 -2.31
C LEU A 39 6.75 12.27 -2.62
N HIS A 40 7.80 12.63 -3.35
CA HIS A 40 8.02 14.00 -3.80
C HIS A 40 7.03 14.47 -4.88
N SER A 41 6.44 13.54 -5.64
CA SER A 41 5.52 13.85 -6.74
C SER A 41 4.28 12.96 -6.72
N GLU A 42 3.13 13.55 -7.06
CA GLU A 42 1.89 12.80 -7.29
C GLU A 42 2.01 11.87 -8.50
N HIS A 43 2.80 12.25 -9.51
CA HIS A 43 3.06 11.39 -10.67
C HIS A 43 3.71 10.07 -10.26
N ASN A 44 4.66 10.11 -9.31
CA ASN A 44 5.31 8.91 -8.78
C ASN A 44 4.31 8.04 -8.01
N ARG A 45 3.39 8.65 -7.25
CA ARG A 45 2.30 7.93 -6.57
C ARG A 45 1.43 7.16 -7.57
N ASP A 46 0.98 7.84 -8.61
CA ASP A 46 0.05 7.25 -9.58
C ASP A 46 0.73 6.19 -10.46
N THR A 47 2.03 6.37 -10.74
CA THR A 47 2.88 5.36 -11.38
C THR A 47 2.97 4.09 -10.54
N ILE A 48 3.15 4.17 -9.21
CA ILE A 48 3.15 2.99 -8.33
C ILE A 48 1.78 2.31 -8.34
N ILE A 49 0.70 3.07 -8.15
CA ILE A 49 -0.65 2.51 -8.08
C ILE A 49 -1.01 1.79 -9.40
N SER A 50 -0.68 2.38 -10.54
CA SER A 50 -0.91 1.77 -11.85
C SER A 50 -0.02 0.53 -12.05
N ALA A 51 1.26 0.56 -11.65
CA ALA A 51 2.15 -0.59 -11.71
C ALA A 51 1.65 -1.78 -10.87
N VAL A 52 1.21 -1.54 -9.63
CA VAL A 52 0.61 -2.57 -8.77
C VAL A 52 -0.65 -3.17 -9.41
N ARG A 53 -1.53 -2.32 -9.97
CA ARG A 53 -2.73 -2.80 -10.68
C ARG A 53 -2.38 -3.68 -11.88
N ARG A 54 -1.39 -3.27 -12.69
CA ARG A 54 -0.90 -4.07 -13.83
C ARG A 54 -0.30 -5.40 -13.36
N PHE A 55 0.52 -5.38 -12.31
CA PHE A 55 1.11 -6.58 -11.71
C PHE A 55 0.01 -7.55 -11.26
N ASN A 56 -0.99 -7.09 -10.51
CA ASN A 56 -2.09 -7.93 -10.04
C ASN A 56 -2.96 -8.47 -11.19
N LYS A 57 -3.18 -7.66 -12.23
CA LYS A 57 -3.93 -8.10 -13.42
C LYS A 57 -3.19 -9.21 -14.18
N ALA A 58 -1.87 -9.14 -14.27
CA ALA A 58 -1.03 -10.17 -14.87
C ALA A 58 -0.91 -11.42 -13.98
N ASN A 59 -0.93 -11.26 -12.66
CA ASN A 59 -0.74 -12.33 -11.68
C ASN A 59 -2.01 -12.63 -10.89
N LYS A 60 -3.09 -13.03 -11.56
CA LYS A 60 -4.42 -13.22 -10.92
C LYS A 60 -4.42 -14.27 -9.79
N LEU A 61 -3.67 -15.36 -9.95
CA LEU A 61 -3.60 -16.45 -8.98
C LEU A 61 -2.69 -16.13 -7.78
N CYS A 62 -1.72 -15.23 -7.97
CA CYS A 62 -0.76 -14.83 -6.96
C CYS A 62 -0.58 -13.30 -7.00
N PRO A 63 -1.58 -12.52 -6.55
CA PRO A 63 -1.46 -11.07 -6.51
C PRO A 63 -0.35 -10.65 -5.54
N LEU A 64 0.06 -9.39 -5.62
CA LEU A 64 1.10 -8.81 -4.79
C LEU A 64 0.86 -9.10 -3.31
N ASN A 65 1.85 -9.71 -2.66
CA ASN A 65 1.75 -10.19 -1.28
C ASN A 65 3.13 -10.21 -0.60
N SER A 66 3.16 -10.47 0.71
CA SER A 66 4.37 -10.44 1.55
C SER A 66 5.50 -11.34 1.05
N SER A 67 5.21 -12.47 0.41
CA SER A 67 6.25 -13.36 -0.11
C SER A 67 7.06 -12.74 -1.25
N HIS A 68 6.44 -11.88 -2.07
CA HIS A 68 7.15 -11.10 -3.10
C HIS A 68 8.14 -10.08 -2.48
N MET A 69 7.93 -9.69 -1.23
CA MET A 69 8.83 -8.82 -0.48
C MET A 69 9.96 -9.59 0.23
N GLY A 70 10.05 -10.91 0.04
CA GLY A 70 11.04 -11.77 0.71
C GLY A 70 10.70 -12.11 2.16
N LEU A 71 9.45 -11.88 2.59
CA LEU A 71 9.01 -12.22 3.93
C LEU A 71 8.57 -13.69 3.99
N ALA A 72 9.18 -14.45 4.90
CA ALA A 72 8.80 -15.84 5.18
C ALA A 72 7.55 -15.92 6.07
N GLY A 73 6.85 -17.06 6.04
CA GLY A 73 5.66 -17.32 6.84
C GLY A 73 4.35 -17.08 6.10
N GLU A 74 3.32 -16.67 6.83
CA GLU A 74 2.00 -16.44 6.27
C GLU A 74 1.99 -15.32 5.22
N LYS A 75 1.23 -15.55 4.14
CA LYS A 75 1.13 -14.62 3.02
C LYS A 75 0.03 -13.59 3.30
N TYR A 76 0.44 -12.32 3.39
CA TYR A 76 -0.47 -11.20 3.50
C TYR A 76 -0.51 -10.44 2.17
N ASN A 77 -1.71 -10.24 1.62
CA ASN A 77 -1.89 -9.44 0.42
C ASN A 77 -1.53 -7.97 0.69
N ILE A 78 -0.86 -7.35 -0.29
CA ILE A 78 -0.44 -5.96 -0.24
C ILE A 78 -1.38 -5.15 -1.13
N TYR A 79 -2.00 -4.14 -0.53
CA TYR A 79 -2.91 -3.22 -1.21
C TYR A 79 -2.32 -1.81 -1.19
N THR A 80 -2.42 -1.11 -2.31
CA THR A 80 -1.98 0.28 -2.46
C THR A 80 -3.16 1.19 -2.75
N THR A 81 -3.30 2.26 -1.99
CA THR A 81 -4.37 3.25 -2.14
C THR A 81 -3.82 4.66 -1.87
N PRO A 82 -4.31 5.71 -2.55
CA PRO A 82 -3.95 7.08 -2.19
C PRO A 82 -4.49 7.42 -0.80
N ILE A 83 -3.74 8.22 -0.04
CA ILE A 83 -4.13 8.59 1.33
C ILE A 83 -5.45 9.38 1.38
N SER A 84 -5.79 10.12 0.31
CA SER A 84 -7.06 10.85 0.20
C SER A 84 -8.28 9.93 0.32
N TRP A 85 -8.16 8.68 -0.12
CA TRP A 85 -9.23 7.69 -0.04
C TRP A 85 -9.40 7.12 1.38
N MET A 86 -8.38 7.21 2.23
CA MET A 86 -8.48 6.80 3.64
C MET A 86 -9.23 7.83 4.50
N GLN A 87 -9.24 9.11 4.11
CA GLN A 87 -9.92 10.17 4.88
C GLN A 87 -11.44 10.14 4.70
N GLY A 88 -11.94 9.68 3.54
CA GLY A 88 -13.37 9.56 3.26
C GLY A 88 -14.11 8.45 4.03
N SER A 89 -13.37 7.46 4.56
CA SER A 89 -13.96 6.34 5.31
C SER A 89 -14.37 6.69 6.74
N THR A 90 -14.04 7.89 7.23
CA THR A 90 -14.27 8.32 8.63
C THR A 90 -15.51 9.23 8.78
N ARG A 91 -16.28 9.52 7.71
CA ARG A 91 -17.45 10.42 7.77
C ARG A 91 -18.75 9.84 7.21
N ARG A 92 -19.11 8.62 7.60
CA ARG A 92 -20.52 8.16 7.57
C ARG A 92 -20.87 7.41 8.87
N GLY A 93 -20.73 8.14 9.98
CA GLY A 93 -21.50 7.87 11.19
C GLY A 93 -22.83 8.60 11.06
N LYS A 94 -23.87 7.81 10.87
CA LYS A 94 -25.31 8.10 10.82
C LYS A 94 -25.74 9.06 11.95
N THR A 95 -26.24 10.26 11.63
CA THR A 95 -27.21 10.93 12.52
C THR A 95 -28.56 10.24 12.30
N MET A 96 -29.04 9.58 13.34
CA MET A 96 -30.45 9.22 13.52
C MET A 96 -30.95 10.17 14.60
N ASP A 97 -31.69 11.19 14.19
CA ASP A 97 -32.69 11.87 15.01
C ASP A 97 -34.07 11.42 14.52
#